data_AF-A0A4Q3IXB7-F1
#
_entry.id   AF-A0A4Q3IXB7-F1
#
_cell.length_a   1.000
_cell.length_b   1.000
_cell.length_c   1.000
_cell.angle_alpha   90.00
_cell.angle_beta   90.00
_cell.angle_gamma   90.00
#
_symmetry.space_group_name_H-M   'P 1'
#
loop_
_entity.id
_entity.type
_entity.pdbx_description
1 polymer ?
#
loop_
_entity_poly.entity_id
_entity_poly.type
_entity_poly.pdbx_seq_one_letter_code
_entity_poly.pdbx_strand_id
1 'polypeptide(L)'
;MGPDHLFLDVFNAGTIETEGIDWGLSLTAPSLSYRGAATAFITQVSPDHGGGALSLQAWSGNMSVLVEHGIVGANGIRARGEGFIDDEQEIAIELRSGTITADAIGLDIARYGAGTVDLVIGKDASIVLTATDPSDAPHAAFIIEGAPARVTLAGRVEGQWQASTLGGGDDVLELQPGYGLEGSINGRLGTDELVLGGSGEGDFDLADIHEPDPKTGSSTWTLHGAAARNIDLDILGGTINVGSTAALLPTSRFTIGADARLSGSGTLGVIEVSSGATLAPGDFSAGTMAAAEVIFQPHSIFEIMVTAEGARSLQAEAVTILGGKVWVPNVDLATGAFDILLSGQPLGSLDRFALVDLASDFFEATLNYDDPGKVVLELSRSAMKFSDFATTPRQAAVAAILDGMGAGAPYFLQFGGMAPEDRGAFLEQLAGSDLAVTGGALLQSAASLAAASLGRVQQQSGALGTATPVMGFAAFTDDNWTDGLYPSVWARLIAGTSTLGGAASGSVAMVGGADVQLGDDWTLGLLAGIG
;
A
#
# COMPACT_ATOMS: atom_id res chain seq x y z
N MET A 1 -29.15 -35.18 -13.45
CA MET A 1 -29.87 -35.18 -12.16
C MET A 1 -28.91 -34.51 -11.19
N GLY A 2 -29.16 -33.25 -10.88
CA GLY A 2 -28.29 -32.45 -9.99
C GLY A 2 -28.58 -32.76 -8.52
N PRO A 3 -27.77 -32.27 -7.58
CA PRO A 3 -28.07 -32.41 -6.16
C PRO A 3 -29.29 -31.55 -5.83
N ASP A 4 -30.40 -32.23 -5.51
CA ASP A 4 -31.60 -31.58 -4.99
C ASP A 4 -31.29 -31.06 -3.57
N HIS A 5 -31.07 -29.76 -3.43
CA HIS A 5 -31.05 -29.10 -2.12
C HIS A 5 -32.49 -28.97 -1.63
N LEU A 6 -32.89 -29.80 -0.66
CA LEU A 6 -34.19 -29.70 0.01
C LEU A 6 -34.10 -28.61 1.10
N PHE A 7 -34.80 -27.50 0.91
CA PHE A 7 -34.98 -26.48 1.94
C PHE A 7 -36.10 -26.90 2.89
N LEU A 8 -35.80 -27.13 4.15
CA LEU A 8 -36.77 -27.49 5.18
C LEU A 8 -36.97 -26.30 6.13
N ASP A 9 -37.98 -25.45 5.87
CA ASP A 9 -38.39 -24.41 6.81
C ASP A 9 -39.20 -25.02 7.96
N VAL A 10 -38.61 -25.11 9.15
CA VAL A 10 -39.31 -25.60 10.35
C VAL A 10 -39.59 -24.42 11.29
N PHE A 11 -40.87 -24.06 11.41
CA PHE A 11 -41.36 -22.92 12.21
C PHE A 11 -41.91 -23.32 13.58
N ASN A 12 -41.37 -24.33 14.27
CA ASN A 12 -41.95 -24.77 15.54
C ASN A 12 -40.93 -25.13 16.63
N ALA A 13 -41.27 -24.77 17.86
CA ALA A 13 -40.44 -24.91 19.06
C ALA A 13 -40.33 -26.39 19.50
N GLY A 14 -39.39 -27.13 18.93
CA GLY A 14 -39.07 -28.51 19.33
C GLY A 14 -37.64 -28.91 18.97
N THR A 15 -37.10 -29.89 19.69
CA THR A 15 -35.82 -30.54 19.37
C THR A 15 -35.98 -31.41 18.13
N ILE A 16 -35.15 -31.18 17.12
CA ILE A 16 -35.06 -32.05 15.94
C ILE A 16 -33.83 -32.94 16.15
N GLU A 17 -34.04 -34.25 16.25
CA GLU A 17 -32.98 -35.27 16.21
C GLU A 17 -32.99 -35.93 14.83
N THR A 18 -31.83 -36.00 14.17
CA THR A 18 -31.68 -36.71 12.90
C THR A 18 -30.43 -37.58 12.96
N GLU A 19 -30.52 -38.81 12.43
CA GLU A 19 -29.42 -39.76 12.29
C GLU A 19 -29.16 -40.05 10.80
N GLY A 20 -27.90 -39.91 10.37
CA GLY A 20 -27.36 -40.63 9.21
C GLY A 20 -27.69 -40.13 7.80
N ILE A 21 -27.95 -38.84 7.58
CA ILE A 21 -28.13 -38.27 6.22
C ILE A 21 -27.46 -36.88 6.10
N ASP A 22 -26.72 -36.65 5.01
CA ASP A 22 -26.14 -35.35 4.60
C ASP A 22 -27.25 -34.41 4.07
N TRP A 23 -27.54 -33.31 4.78
CA TRP A 23 -28.45 -32.26 4.31
C TRP A 23 -27.83 -30.87 4.50
N GLY A 24 -28.05 -29.96 3.55
CA GLY A 24 -27.97 -28.52 3.81
C GLY A 24 -29.26 -28.04 4.46
N LEU A 25 -29.21 -27.61 5.72
CA LEU A 25 -30.39 -27.46 6.58
C LEU A 25 -30.52 -26.01 7.09
N SER A 26 -31.26 -25.16 6.39
CA SER A 26 -31.63 -23.81 6.88
C SER A 26 -32.77 -23.92 7.90
N LEU A 27 -32.48 -23.91 9.20
CA LEU A 27 -33.50 -24.07 10.26
C LEU A 27 -33.61 -22.88 11.20
N THR A 28 -34.84 -22.39 11.42
CA THR A 28 -35.17 -21.43 12.48
C THR A 28 -35.75 -22.19 13.70
N ALA A 29 -34.91 -22.90 14.46
CA ALA A 29 -35.36 -23.65 15.65
C ALA A 29 -34.67 -23.14 16.94
N PRO A 30 -35.33 -23.20 18.11
CA PRO A 30 -34.76 -22.73 19.37
C PRO A 30 -33.75 -23.70 19.98
N SER A 31 -33.53 -24.91 19.46
CA SER A 31 -32.41 -25.80 19.84
C SER A 31 -32.29 -26.94 18.84
N LEU A 32 -31.08 -27.30 18.43
CA LEU A 32 -30.82 -28.35 17.44
C LEU A 32 -29.79 -29.34 17.97
N SER A 33 -30.07 -30.64 17.86
CA SER A 33 -29.15 -31.73 18.23
C SER A 33 -28.98 -32.70 17.07
N TYR A 34 -27.80 -32.75 16.47
CA TYR A 34 -27.50 -33.66 15.36
C TYR A 34 -26.53 -34.78 15.81
N ARG A 35 -26.79 -36.02 15.37
CA ARG A 35 -25.91 -37.18 15.59
C ARG A 35 -25.61 -37.90 14.28
N GLY A 36 -24.38 -37.82 13.78
CA GLY A 36 -23.97 -38.48 12.54
C GLY A 36 -22.67 -37.95 11.92
N ALA A 37 -22.24 -38.54 10.79
CA ALA A 37 -21.19 -37.99 9.94
C ALA A 37 -21.83 -36.97 8.98
N ALA A 38 -21.52 -35.67 9.07
CA ALA A 38 -22.15 -34.67 8.19
C ALA A 38 -21.45 -33.31 8.12
N THR A 39 -21.71 -32.61 7.01
CA THR A 39 -21.59 -31.15 6.87
C THR A 39 -22.92 -30.49 7.27
N ALA A 40 -22.91 -29.55 8.22
CA ALA A 40 -24.07 -28.77 8.65
C ALA A 40 -23.95 -27.32 8.17
N PHE A 41 -24.94 -26.84 7.42
CA PHE A 41 -25.03 -25.45 6.98
C PHE A 41 -26.04 -24.70 7.84
N ILE A 42 -25.66 -23.60 8.48
CA ILE A 42 -26.53 -22.86 9.40
C ILE A 42 -26.61 -21.41 8.94
N THR A 43 -27.78 -21.03 8.47
CA THR A 43 -28.06 -19.71 7.86
C THR A 43 -28.71 -18.73 8.82
N GLN A 44 -29.36 -19.19 9.91
CA GLN A 44 -29.93 -18.35 10.96
C GLN A 44 -30.41 -19.18 12.17
N VAL A 45 -30.05 -18.82 13.40
CA VAL A 45 -30.75 -19.24 14.64
C VAL A 45 -31.42 -17.98 15.18
N SER A 46 -32.73 -18.00 15.47
CA SER A 46 -33.43 -16.80 15.96
C SER A 46 -33.26 -16.65 17.49
N PRO A 47 -32.91 -15.46 18.00
CA PRO A 47 -32.74 -15.18 19.42
C PRO A 47 -34.07 -15.03 20.19
N ASP A 48 -35.23 -15.06 19.52
CA ASP A 48 -36.52 -14.67 20.10
C ASP A 48 -37.00 -15.58 21.25
N HIS A 49 -36.36 -16.73 21.46
CA HIS A 49 -36.64 -17.64 22.57
C HIS A 49 -35.34 -17.98 23.30
N GLY A 50 -35.01 -17.17 24.31
CA GLY A 50 -33.80 -17.31 25.13
C GLY A 50 -33.56 -18.75 25.57
N GLY A 51 -32.50 -19.36 25.03
CA GLY A 51 -32.07 -20.71 25.42
C GLY A 51 -31.50 -21.59 24.30
N GLY A 52 -31.39 -21.14 23.06
CA GLY A 52 -30.96 -22.02 21.98
C GLY A 52 -29.49 -22.35 21.93
N ALA A 53 -29.18 -23.61 22.23
CA ALA A 53 -27.89 -24.25 21.96
C ALA A 53 -27.97 -25.05 20.66
N LEU A 54 -26.94 -24.93 19.84
CA LEU A 54 -26.66 -25.86 18.75
C LEU A 54 -25.69 -26.92 19.28
N SER A 55 -26.10 -28.18 19.30
CA SER A 55 -25.23 -29.30 19.65
C SER A 55 -25.03 -30.21 18.45
N LEU A 56 -23.80 -30.32 17.97
CA LEU A 56 -23.43 -31.23 16.87
C LEU A 56 -22.51 -32.31 17.43
N GLN A 57 -22.85 -33.58 17.20
CA GLN A 57 -22.02 -34.71 17.61
C GLN A 57 -21.76 -35.65 16.44
N ALA A 58 -20.48 -35.87 16.11
CA ALA A 58 -20.06 -36.81 15.07
C ALA A 58 -19.27 -37.96 15.69
N TRP A 59 -19.58 -39.20 15.28
CA TRP A 59 -18.92 -40.42 15.79
C TRP A 59 -17.94 -41.04 14.77
N SER A 60 -18.03 -40.62 13.51
CA SER A 60 -17.13 -40.98 12.41
C SER A 60 -17.24 -39.93 11.29
N GLY A 61 -16.19 -39.72 10.49
CA GLY A 61 -16.14 -38.77 9.38
C GLY A 61 -15.81 -37.32 9.78
N ASN A 62 -15.59 -36.45 8.78
CA ASN A 62 -15.33 -35.02 9.01
C ASN A 62 -16.62 -34.28 9.38
N MET A 63 -16.50 -33.29 10.25
CA MET A 63 -17.60 -32.37 10.60
C MET A 63 -17.26 -30.97 10.11
N SER A 64 -18.16 -30.38 9.33
CA SER A 64 -18.01 -28.99 8.87
C SER A 64 -19.24 -28.17 9.24
N VAL A 65 -19.03 -27.01 9.85
CA VAL A 65 -20.10 -26.08 10.25
C VAL A 65 -19.83 -24.73 9.62
N LEU A 66 -20.76 -24.24 8.81
CA LEU A 66 -20.71 -22.90 8.24
C LEU A 66 -21.82 -22.03 8.83
N VAL A 67 -21.44 -20.90 9.41
CA VAL A 67 -22.35 -19.84 9.88
C VAL A 67 -22.15 -18.60 9.01
N GLU A 68 -23.11 -18.33 8.13
CA GLU A 68 -23.02 -17.18 7.22
C GLU A 68 -23.66 -15.91 7.79
N HIS A 69 -24.79 -16.00 8.51
CA HIS A 69 -25.52 -14.88 9.10
C HIS A 69 -26.30 -15.33 10.34
N GLY A 70 -26.40 -14.51 11.41
CA GLY A 70 -27.30 -14.78 12.54
C GLY A 70 -26.76 -14.45 13.93
N ILE A 71 -27.63 -14.58 14.95
CA ILE A 71 -27.28 -14.50 16.37
C ILE A 71 -27.46 -15.89 16.98
N VAL A 72 -26.41 -16.51 17.52
CA VAL A 72 -26.57 -17.72 18.34
C VAL A 72 -26.80 -17.30 19.78
N GLY A 73 -27.88 -17.81 20.39
CA GLY A 73 -28.35 -17.39 21.71
C GLY A 73 -27.47 -17.86 22.88
N ALA A 74 -27.92 -17.55 24.10
CA ALA A 74 -27.18 -17.57 25.37
C ALA A 74 -26.37 -18.84 25.73
N ASN A 75 -26.64 -19.97 25.08
CA ASN A 75 -25.99 -21.25 25.36
C ASN A 75 -24.93 -21.66 24.31
N GLY A 76 -24.65 -20.78 23.34
CA GLY A 76 -23.54 -20.94 22.39
C GLY A 76 -23.68 -22.10 21.39
N ILE A 77 -22.56 -22.42 20.73
CA ILE A 77 -22.41 -23.60 19.87
C ILE A 77 -21.58 -24.64 20.60
N ARG A 78 -22.04 -25.89 20.61
CA ARG A 78 -21.28 -27.04 21.11
C ARG A 78 -21.05 -28.05 19.99
N ALA A 79 -19.80 -28.36 19.71
CA ALA A 79 -19.38 -29.31 18.68
C ALA A 79 -18.52 -30.40 19.34
N ARG A 80 -18.94 -31.67 19.25
CA ARG A 80 -18.22 -32.79 19.88
C ARG A 80 -17.92 -33.92 18.90
N GLY A 81 -16.65 -34.24 18.73
CA GLY A 81 -16.19 -35.46 18.07
C GLY A 81 -15.91 -36.55 19.11
N GLU A 82 -16.72 -37.60 19.15
CA GLU A 82 -16.49 -38.77 20.01
C GLU A 82 -16.40 -40.02 19.13
N GLY A 83 -15.18 -40.48 18.84
CA GLY A 83 -14.96 -41.63 17.95
C GLY A 83 -13.67 -42.38 18.23
N PHE A 84 -13.72 -43.71 18.13
CA PHE A 84 -12.56 -44.60 18.19
C PHE A 84 -11.85 -44.60 16.82
N ILE A 85 -10.68 -43.97 16.77
CA ILE A 85 -9.54 -44.23 15.88
C ILE A 85 -9.87 -44.36 14.38
N ASP A 86 -9.76 -43.24 13.66
CA ASP A 86 -9.07 -43.19 12.37
C ASP A 86 -8.34 -41.84 12.28
N ASP A 87 -7.06 -41.86 11.88
CA ASP A 87 -6.07 -40.78 12.11
C ASP A 87 -6.25 -39.52 11.22
N GLU A 88 -7.35 -39.41 10.45
CA GLU A 88 -7.52 -38.38 9.41
C GLU A 88 -8.77 -37.49 9.55
N GLN A 89 -9.60 -37.67 10.58
CA GLN A 89 -10.84 -36.88 10.68
C GLN A 89 -10.55 -35.40 11.00
N GLU A 90 -11.41 -34.46 10.62
CA GLU A 90 -11.27 -33.00 10.85
C GLU A 90 -12.59 -32.38 11.37
N ILE A 91 -12.49 -31.45 12.33
CA ILE A 91 -13.61 -30.57 12.71
C ILE A 91 -13.31 -29.18 12.18
N ALA A 92 -14.07 -28.72 11.18
CA ALA A 92 -13.93 -27.40 10.58
C ALA A 92 -15.15 -26.52 10.92
N ILE A 93 -14.93 -25.36 11.52
CA ILE A 93 -15.98 -24.39 11.84
C ILE A 93 -15.61 -23.04 11.22
N GLU A 94 -16.48 -22.50 10.37
CA GLU A 94 -16.29 -21.20 9.73
C GLU A 94 -17.44 -20.26 10.11
N LEU A 95 -17.11 -19.17 10.80
CA LEU A 95 -18.01 -18.06 11.10
C LEU A 95 -17.69 -16.91 10.15
N ARG A 96 -18.49 -16.68 9.11
CA ARG A 96 -18.21 -15.62 8.12
C ARG A 96 -18.72 -14.26 8.57
N SER A 97 -19.93 -14.22 9.14
CA SER A 97 -20.52 -13.02 9.70
C SER A 97 -21.54 -13.33 10.82
N GLY A 98 -21.88 -12.33 11.63
CA GLY A 98 -22.86 -12.45 12.71
C GLY A 98 -22.23 -12.55 14.10
N THR A 99 -23.07 -12.67 15.13
CA THR A 99 -22.60 -12.60 16.53
C THR A 99 -23.05 -13.83 17.32
N ILE A 100 -22.11 -14.54 17.94
CA ILE A 100 -22.40 -15.52 18.99
C ILE A 100 -22.35 -14.78 20.32
N THR A 101 -23.45 -14.81 21.08
CA THR A 101 -23.48 -14.23 22.44
C THR A 101 -23.84 -15.30 23.43
N ALA A 102 -22.99 -15.52 24.43
CA ALA A 102 -23.22 -16.53 25.44
C ALA A 102 -22.95 -16.02 26.86
N ASP A 103 -23.69 -16.59 27.82
CA ASP A 103 -23.58 -16.23 29.23
C ASP A 103 -22.57 -17.12 29.99
N ALA A 104 -22.07 -18.19 29.38
CA ALA A 104 -21.12 -19.12 30.01
C ALA A 104 -19.96 -19.51 29.07
N ILE A 105 -20.27 -20.15 27.93
CA ILE A 105 -19.29 -20.54 26.90
C ILE A 105 -19.90 -20.20 25.54
N GLY A 106 -19.19 -19.42 24.71
CA GLY A 106 -19.64 -19.05 23.36
C GLY A 106 -19.57 -20.22 22.39
N LEU A 107 -18.42 -20.88 22.34
CA LEU A 107 -18.15 -22.02 21.48
C LEU A 107 -17.38 -23.10 22.26
N ASP A 108 -17.94 -24.29 22.37
CA ASP A 108 -17.34 -25.45 23.06
C ASP A 108 -17.06 -26.56 22.03
N ILE A 109 -15.79 -26.69 21.63
CA ILE A 109 -15.33 -27.69 20.67
C ILE A 109 -14.51 -28.74 21.41
N ALA A 110 -15.02 -29.95 21.49
CA ALA A 110 -14.29 -31.06 22.11
C ALA A 110 -13.98 -32.14 21.09
N ARG A 111 -12.71 -32.54 21.02
CA ARG A 111 -12.26 -33.64 20.18
C ARG A 111 -11.36 -34.58 20.96
N TYR A 112 -11.72 -35.86 20.97
CA TYR A 112 -10.93 -36.91 21.62
C TYR A 112 -10.36 -37.85 20.53
N GLY A 113 -9.10 -37.65 20.11
CA GLY A 113 -8.45 -38.46 19.05
C GLY A 113 -7.30 -37.73 18.34
N ALA A 114 -6.74 -38.33 17.26
CA ALA A 114 -5.48 -37.90 16.62
C ALA A 114 -5.59 -36.87 15.46
N GLY A 115 -6.77 -36.32 15.16
CA GLY A 115 -6.94 -35.32 14.08
C GLY A 115 -7.16 -33.90 14.58
N THR A 116 -7.28 -32.91 13.69
CA THR A 116 -7.21 -31.48 14.01
C THR A 116 -8.58 -30.79 14.15
N VAL A 117 -8.57 -29.59 14.74
CA VAL A 117 -9.71 -28.66 14.77
C VAL A 117 -9.34 -27.38 14.02
N ASP A 118 -10.07 -27.04 12.97
CA ASP A 118 -9.91 -25.79 12.23
C ASP A 118 -11.07 -24.84 12.54
N LEU A 119 -10.77 -23.68 13.12
CA LEU A 119 -11.76 -22.65 13.46
C LEU A 119 -11.42 -21.35 12.74
N VAL A 120 -12.32 -20.85 11.91
CA VAL A 120 -12.17 -19.57 11.20
C VAL A 120 -13.23 -18.59 11.69
N ILE A 121 -12.80 -17.45 12.21
CA ILE A 121 -13.64 -16.33 12.63
C ILE A 121 -13.38 -15.16 11.68
N GLY A 122 -14.26 -15.02 10.69
CA GLY A 122 -14.18 -14.00 9.65
C GLY A 122 -14.36 -12.58 10.19
N LYS A 123 -13.92 -11.59 9.40
CA LYS A 123 -13.86 -10.17 9.78
C LYS A 123 -15.18 -9.56 10.28
N ASP A 124 -16.32 -10.08 9.80
CA ASP A 124 -17.66 -9.60 10.14
C ASP A 124 -18.34 -10.48 11.20
N ALA A 125 -17.60 -11.45 11.76
CA ALA A 125 -18.07 -12.34 12.82
C ALA A 125 -17.57 -11.87 14.20
N SER A 126 -18.40 -12.11 15.22
CA SER A 126 -18.08 -11.80 16.61
C SER A 126 -18.48 -12.93 17.54
N ILE A 127 -17.65 -13.24 18.53
CA ILE A 127 -18.00 -14.11 19.66
C ILE A 127 -17.86 -13.28 20.93
N VAL A 128 -18.94 -13.14 21.69
CA VAL A 128 -19.01 -12.27 22.86
C VAL A 128 -19.50 -13.07 24.06
N LEU A 129 -18.68 -13.14 25.11
CA LEU A 129 -19.12 -13.60 26.42
C LEU A 129 -19.64 -12.44 27.26
N THR A 130 -20.88 -12.58 27.74
CA THR A 130 -21.53 -11.62 28.65
C THR A 130 -21.52 -12.07 30.11
N ALA A 131 -20.85 -13.19 30.42
CA ALA A 131 -20.76 -13.77 31.76
C ALA A 131 -20.23 -12.76 32.80
N THR A 132 -20.94 -12.59 33.91
CA THR A 132 -20.59 -11.62 34.98
C THR A 132 -20.07 -12.26 36.27
N ASP A 133 -20.10 -13.59 36.40
CA ASP A 133 -19.68 -14.31 37.60
C ASP A 133 -18.60 -15.37 37.27
N PRO A 134 -17.38 -15.28 37.86
CA PRO A 134 -16.27 -16.20 37.58
C PRO A 134 -16.31 -17.51 38.40
N SER A 135 -17.35 -17.77 39.20
CA SER A 135 -17.34 -18.87 40.19
C SER A 135 -17.76 -20.25 39.68
N ASP A 136 -18.36 -20.37 38.49
CA ASP A 136 -18.89 -21.64 37.96
C ASP A 136 -18.35 -21.96 36.55
N ALA A 137 -17.31 -22.83 36.49
CA ALA A 137 -16.77 -23.48 35.29
C ALA A 137 -15.91 -22.58 34.35
N PRO A 138 -15.21 -23.11 33.33
CA PRO A 138 -14.33 -22.30 32.50
C PRO A 138 -15.15 -21.36 31.60
N HIS A 139 -14.98 -20.05 31.79
CA HIS A 139 -15.62 -19.00 31.00
C HIS A 139 -14.66 -18.50 29.92
N ALA A 140 -14.71 -19.11 28.73
CA ALA A 140 -13.98 -18.62 27.56
C ALA A 140 -14.89 -18.46 26.35
N ALA A 141 -14.62 -17.44 25.52
CA ALA A 141 -15.48 -17.14 24.38
C ALA A 141 -15.48 -18.31 23.39
N PHE A 142 -14.35 -18.98 23.26
CA PHE A 142 -14.31 -20.34 22.76
C PHE A 142 -13.35 -21.24 23.57
N ILE A 143 -13.67 -22.52 23.61
CA ILE A 143 -12.86 -23.59 24.21
C ILE A 143 -12.66 -24.66 23.15
N ILE A 144 -11.42 -25.09 22.97
CA ILE A 144 -11.06 -26.26 22.17
C ILE A 144 -10.39 -27.28 23.10
N GLU A 145 -10.88 -28.52 23.11
CA GLU A 145 -10.36 -29.59 23.97
C GLU A 145 -9.79 -30.76 23.16
N GLY A 146 -8.66 -31.29 23.61
CA GLY A 146 -8.20 -32.66 23.36
C GLY A 146 -7.40 -32.94 22.09
N ALA A 147 -7.41 -32.04 21.10
CA ALA A 147 -6.65 -32.16 19.85
C ALA A 147 -5.94 -30.85 19.48
N PRO A 148 -4.87 -30.90 18.65
CA PRO A 148 -4.28 -29.73 18.03
C PRO A 148 -5.32 -28.92 17.25
N ALA A 149 -5.29 -27.61 17.42
CA ALA A 149 -6.24 -26.68 16.86
C ALA A 149 -5.54 -25.60 16.03
N ARG A 150 -6.12 -25.25 14.88
CA ARG A 150 -5.75 -24.08 14.10
C ARG A 150 -6.91 -23.09 14.12
N VAL A 151 -6.69 -21.94 14.74
CA VAL A 151 -7.68 -20.87 14.85
C VAL A 151 -7.23 -19.70 14.01
N THR A 152 -8.01 -19.28 13.02
CA THR A 152 -7.80 -18.05 12.26
C THR A 152 -8.80 -16.99 12.69
N LEU A 153 -8.30 -15.88 13.23
CA LEU A 153 -9.10 -14.79 13.79
C LEU A 153 -8.90 -13.49 13.01
N ALA A 154 -9.89 -13.13 12.20
CA ALA A 154 -10.02 -11.82 11.56
C ALA A 154 -11.14 -10.96 12.18
N GLY A 155 -12.10 -11.59 12.86
CA GLY A 155 -13.24 -10.95 13.52
C GLY A 155 -12.97 -10.60 14.99
N ARG A 156 -14.04 -10.49 15.77
CA ARG A 156 -13.97 -10.07 17.18
C ARG A 156 -14.25 -11.22 18.16
N VAL A 157 -13.41 -11.36 19.17
CA VAL A 157 -13.58 -12.31 20.28
C VAL A 157 -13.43 -11.55 21.59
N GLU A 158 -14.49 -11.52 22.38
CA GLU A 158 -14.51 -10.89 23.70
C GLU A 158 -14.78 -11.92 24.78
N GLY A 159 -13.80 -12.11 25.64
CA GLY A 159 -13.95 -12.75 26.93
C GLY A 159 -13.71 -11.76 28.05
N GLN A 160 -14.66 -11.64 28.98
CA GLN A 160 -14.49 -10.80 30.20
C GLN A 160 -13.25 -11.18 31.02
N TRP A 161 -12.78 -12.42 30.91
CA TRP A 161 -11.64 -12.96 31.67
C TRP A 161 -10.68 -13.76 30.78
N GLN A 162 -11.24 -14.73 30.05
CA GLN A 162 -10.52 -15.54 29.06
C GLN A 162 -11.21 -15.40 27.72
N ALA A 163 -10.48 -14.94 26.71
CA ALA A 163 -10.95 -14.90 25.33
C ALA A 163 -11.03 -16.33 24.78
N SER A 164 -10.02 -17.16 25.06
CA SER A 164 -9.98 -18.52 24.56
C SER A 164 -9.26 -19.48 25.49
N THR A 165 -9.59 -20.76 25.33
CA THR A 165 -8.80 -21.87 25.87
C THR A 165 -8.54 -22.86 24.75
N LEU A 166 -7.28 -23.06 24.41
CA LEU A 166 -6.85 -24.08 23.45
C LEU A 166 -6.57 -25.39 24.20
N GLY A 167 -6.33 -26.46 23.45
CA GLY A 167 -6.39 -27.84 23.88
C GLY A 167 -5.24 -28.27 24.78
N GLY A 168 -4.75 -29.49 24.61
CA GLY A 168 -3.51 -29.96 25.24
C GLY A 168 -2.48 -30.41 24.19
N GLY A 169 -2.69 -29.98 22.94
CA GLY A 169 -1.86 -30.28 21.79
C GLY A 169 -1.07 -29.04 21.38
N ASP A 170 -0.37 -29.13 20.25
CA ASP A 170 0.35 -27.98 19.69
C ASP A 170 -0.65 -27.14 18.87
N ASP A 171 -1.14 -26.04 19.45
CA ASP A 171 -2.21 -25.23 18.86
C ASP A 171 -1.66 -24.00 18.13
N VAL A 172 -2.27 -23.59 17.02
CA VAL A 172 -1.91 -22.40 16.23
C VAL A 172 -3.05 -21.39 16.30
N LEU A 173 -2.79 -20.19 16.81
CA LEU A 173 -3.68 -19.04 16.70
C LEU A 173 -3.11 -18.04 15.69
N GLU A 174 -3.70 -17.97 14.50
CA GLU A 174 -3.41 -16.96 13.49
C GLU A 174 -4.31 -15.73 13.67
N LEU A 175 -3.72 -14.60 14.01
CA LEU A 175 -4.39 -13.30 13.99
C LEU A 175 -4.28 -12.69 12.60
N GLN A 176 -5.37 -12.09 12.12
CA GLN A 176 -5.39 -11.35 10.86
C GLN A 176 -5.74 -9.88 11.08
N PRO A 177 -5.30 -8.97 10.19
CA PRO A 177 -5.68 -7.57 10.22
C PRO A 177 -7.19 -7.34 10.44
N GLY A 178 -7.52 -6.48 11.40
CA GLY A 178 -8.90 -6.20 11.80
C GLY A 178 -9.44 -7.04 12.96
N TYR A 179 -8.64 -7.98 13.49
CA TYR A 179 -9.03 -8.74 14.67
C TYR A 179 -9.35 -7.83 15.86
N GLY A 180 -10.28 -8.27 16.70
CA GLY A 180 -10.49 -7.71 18.02
C GLY A 180 -10.40 -8.83 19.04
N LEU A 181 -9.46 -8.75 19.97
CA LEU A 181 -9.33 -9.73 21.04
C LEU A 181 -9.38 -9.00 22.38
N GLU A 182 -10.32 -9.38 23.23
CA GLU A 182 -10.40 -8.90 24.60
C GLU A 182 -10.46 -10.10 25.55
N GLY A 183 -9.59 -10.11 26.56
CA GLY A 183 -9.42 -11.23 27.48
C GLY A 183 -8.16 -12.06 27.22
N SER A 184 -7.79 -12.92 28.16
CA SER A 184 -6.58 -13.74 28.06
C SER A 184 -6.76 -14.98 27.16
N ILE A 185 -5.71 -15.37 26.44
CA ILE A 185 -5.63 -16.65 25.72
C ILE A 185 -4.91 -17.65 26.62
N ASN A 186 -5.45 -18.86 26.74
CA ASN A 186 -4.82 -19.95 27.46
C ASN A 186 -4.55 -21.14 26.53
N GLY A 187 -3.30 -21.33 26.11
CA GLY A 187 -2.86 -22.47 25.29
C GLY A 187 -2.79 -23.81 26.05
N ARG A 188 -2.80 -23.76 27.39
CA ARG A 188 -2.60 -24.90 28.30
C ARG A 188 -1.25 -25.62 28.07
N LEU A 189 -1.27 -26.90 27.69
CA LEU A 189 -0.07 -27.74 27.55
C LEU A 189 0.18 -27.98 26.07
N GLY A 190 1.43 -27.91 25.63
CA GLY A 190 1.77 -28.07 24.22
C GLY A 190 2.87 -27.08 23.84
N THR A 191 3.23 -27.09 22.56
CA THR A 191 3.98 -26.02 21.91
C THR A 191 2.97 -25.21 21.10
N ASP A 192 2.45 -24.14 21.69
CA ASP A 192 1.44 -23.29 21.05
C ASP A 192 2.09 -22.15 20.26
N GLU A 193 1.54 -21.83 19.09
CA GLU A 193 2.03 -20.82 18.18
C GLU A 193 1.02 -19.68 18.04
N LEU A 194 1.47 -18.44 18.30
CA LEU A 194 0.73 -17.24 17.92
C LEU A 194 1.30 -16.67 16.61
N VAL A 195 0.55 -16.83 15.53
CA VAL A 195 0.91 -16.41 14.18
C VAL A 195 0.29 -15.04 13.88
N LEU A 196 1.09 -14.11 13.38
CA LEU A 196 0.58 -12.90 12.75
C LEU A 196 0.44 -13.17 11.26
N GLY A 197 -0.77 -13.09 10.69
CA GLY A 197 -1.07 -13.60 9.36
C GLY A 197 -1.90 -12.65 8.49
N GLY A 198 -2.57 -13.21 7.49
CA GLY A 198 -3.53 -12.50 6.63
C GLY A 198 -2.94 -11.48 5.63
N SER A 199 -3.78 -10.52 5.24
CA SER A 199 -3.49 -9.43 4.30
C SER A 199 -4.03 -8.10 4.81
N GLY A 200 -3.40 -6.98 4.46
CA GLY A 200 -3.79 -5.64 4.94
C GLY A 200 -2.91 -5.15 6.08
N GLU A 201 -3.42 -4.24 6.90
CA GLU A 201 -2.69 -3.59 7.99
C GLU A 201 -3.29 -3.95 9.35
N GLY A 202 -2.47 -4.46 10.27
CA GLY A 202 -2.86 -4.78 11.64
C GLY A 202 -1.95 -4.10 12.66
N ASP A 203 -2.45 -3.93 13.88
CA ASP A 203 -1.70 -3.44 15.03
C ASP A 203 -1.62 -4.54 16.09
N PHE A 204 -0.49 -4.64 16.78
CA PHE A 204 -0.29 -5.60 17.85
C PHE A 204 0.49 -4.95 19.01
N ASP A 205 0.01 -5.09 20.25
CA ASP A 205 0.71 -4.60 21.43
C ASP A 205 1.63 -5.68 22.00
N LEU A 206 2.93 -5.39 22.09
CA LEU A 206 3.95 -6.29 22.64
C LEU A 206 3.69 -6.69 24.10
N ALA A 207 2.88 -5.91 24.85
CA ALA A 207 2.45 -6.29 26.19
C ALA A 207 1.57 -7.54 26.21
N ASP A 208 0.87 -7.81 25.10
CA ASP A 208 -0.04 -8.95 24.96
C ASP A 208 0.68 -10.22 24.46
N ILE A 209 1.91 -10.09 23.97
CA ILE A 209 2.72 -11.22 23.51
C ILE A 209 3.10 -12.13 24.69
N HIS A 210 2.64 -13.38 24.61
CA HIS A 210 3.13 -14.45 25.48
C HIS A 210 4.23 -15.27 24.80
N GLU A 211 3.99 -15.82 23.60
CA GLU A 211 4.93 -16.63 22.79
C GLU A 211 4.53 -16.52 21.30
N PRO A 212 5.10 -15.61 20.49
CA PRO A 212 4.74 -15.49 19.08
C PRO A 212 5.67 -16.34 18.21
N ASP A 213 5.11 -17.08 17.27
CA ASP A 213 5.85 -17.71 16.17
C ASP A 213 4.84 -18.15 15.10
N PRO A 214 5.13 -18.08 13.78
CA PRO A 214 5.85 -17.04 13.02
C PRO A 214 4.95 -15.90 12.49
N LYS A 215 5.53 -14.80 11.98
CA LYS A 215 4.83 -13.84 11.09
C LYS A 215 4.78 -14.38 9.66
N THR A 216 3.57 -14.54 9.12
CA THR A 216 3.31 -15.10 7.78
C THR A 216 2.35 -14.22 6.96
N GLY A 217 2.05 -14.62 5.73
CA GLY A 217 1.14 -13.87 4.85
C GLY A 217 1.74 -12.56 4.32
N SER A 218 0.93 -11.79 3.58
CA SER A 218 1.38 -10.55 2.93
C SER A 218 1.02 -9.28 3.72
N SER A 219 0.47 -9.42 4.92
CA SER A 219 0.07 -8.31 5.79
C SER A 219 1.26 -7.51 6.30
N THR A 220 0.98 -6.25 6.63
CA THR A 220 1.82 -5.38 7.44
C THR A 220 1.27 -5.34 8.86
N TRP A 221 2.12 -5.64 9.85
CA TRP A 221 1.75 -5.55 11.26
C TRP A 221 2.60 -4.50 11.96
N THR A 222 1.97 -3.55 12.64
CA THR A 222 2.67 -2.57 13.46
C THR A 222 2.72 -3.03 14.91
N LEU A 223 3.93 -3.18 15.44
CA LEU A 223 4.17 -3.53 16.84
C LEU A 223 4.24 -2.25 17.68
N HIS A 224 3.57 -2.26 18.83
CA HIS A 224 3.57 -1.15 19.79
C HIS A 224 3.89 -1.66 21.20
N GLY A 225 4.12 -0.75 22.15
CA GLY A 225 4.24 -1.11 23.56
C GLY A 225 5.58 -1.79 23.94
N ALA A 226 5.68 -2.34 25.14
CA ALA A 226 6.93 -2.93 25.63
C ALA A 226 6.75 -4.41 25.94
N ALA A 227 7.68 -5.23 25.49
CA ALA A 227 7.71 -6.64 25.80
C ALA A 227 8.08 -6.85 27.27
N ALA A 228 7.25 -7.59 28.02
CA ALA A 228 7.55 -7.95 29.41
C ALA A 228 8.55 -9.12 29.53
N ARG A 229 8.93 -9.74 28.41
CA ARG A 229 9.73 -10.96 28.31
C ARG A 229 10.52 -10.99 27.00
N ASN A 230 11.40 -11.98 26.85
CA ASN A 230 12.06 -12.24 25.58
C ASN A 230 11.04 -12.75 24.58
N ILE A 231 11.17 -12.28 23.35
CA ILE A 231 10.30 -12.60 22.24
C ILE A 231 11.22 -12.97 21.08
N ASP A 232 11.08 -14.19 20.60
CA ASP A 232 11.72 -14.60 19.36
C ASP A 232 10.63 -14.60 18.28
N LEU A 233 10.88 -13.95 17.14
CA LEU A 233 9.92 -13.81 16.06
C LEU A 233 10.58 -14.06 14.70
N ASP A 234 10.11 -15.11 14.03
CA ASP A 234 10.48 -15.39 12.65
C ASP A 234 9.51 -14.70 11.69
N ILE A 235 10.03 -13.82 10.83
CA ILE A 235 9.27 -13.06 9.83
C ILE A 235 9.40 -13.77 8.50
N LEU A 236 8.49 -14.70 8.22
CA LEU A 236 8.52 -15.55 7.03
C LEU A 236 7.82 -14.93 5.82
N GLY A 237 7.04 -13.85 6.01
CA GLY A 237 6.41 -13.11 4.92
C GLY A 237 5.78 -11.79 5.36
N GLY A 238 5.57 -10.89 4.38
CA GLY A 238 4.98 -9.58 4.61
C GLY A 238 5.90 -8.64 5.38
N THR A 239 5.31 -7.72 6.15
CA THR A 239 6.06 -6.66 6.84
C THR A 239 5.75 -6.64 8.34
N ILE A 240 6.79 -6.56 9.17
CA ILE A 240 6.67 -6.07 10.55
C ILE A 240 7.17 -4.64 10.60
N ASN A 241 6.33 -3.72 11.05
CA ASN A 241 6.68 -2.34 11.33
C ASN A 241 6.82 -2.13 12.84
N VAL A 242 8.03 -1.88 13.31
CA VAL A 242 8.31 -1.69 14.74
C VAL A 242 8.06 -0.22 15.10
N GLY A 243 6.92 0.04 15.74
CA GLY A 243 6.51 1.38 16.15
C GLY A 243 7.53 2.07 17.06
N SER A 244 7.51 3.39 17.14
CA SER A 244 8.47 4.17 17.94
C SER A 244 8.37 3.93 19.44
N THR A 245 7.22 3.43 19.92
CA THR A 245 7.00 3.02 21.31
C THR A 245 7.37 1.57 21.55
N ALA A 246 7.62 0.79 20.50
CA ALA A 246 7.96 -0.61 20.60
C ALA A 246 9.35 -0.78 21.24
N ALA A 247 9.39 -1.51 22.36
CA ALA A 247 10.63 -1.79 23.08
C ALA A 247 10.70 -3.27 23.46
N LEU A 248 11.67 -3.97 22.88
CA LEU A 248 11.95 -5.37 23.19
C LEU A 248 13.21 -5.51 24.04
N LEU A 249 13.32 -6.65 24.72
CA LEU A 249 14.49 -6.96 25.52
C LEU A 249 15.70 -7.26 24.62
N PRO A 250 16.94 -6.96 25.07
CA PRO A 250 18.14 -7.15 24.26
C PRO A 250 18.38 -8.59 23.77
N THR A 251 17.82 -9.57 24.47
CA THR A 251 17.94 -11.01 24.18
C THR A 251 16.82 -11.57 23.30
N SER A 252 15.79 -10.78 22.97
CA SER A 252 14.77 -11.12 21.97
C SER A 252 15.41 -11.26 20.58
N ARG A 253 15.01 -12.24 19.77
CA ARG A 253 15.55 -12.46 18.42
C ARG A 253 14.51 -12.23 17.33
N PHE A 254 14.90 -11.57 16.24
CA PHE A 254 14.09 -11.37 15.05
C PHE A 254 14.80 -11.95 13.84
N THR A 255 14.25 -13.02 13.26
CA THR A 255 14.81 -13.61 12.04
C THR A 255 13.95 -13.18 10.87
N ILE A 256 14.51 -12.37 9.96
CA ILE A 256 13.81 -11.93 8.76
C ILE A 256 14.07 -12.95 7.66
N GLY A 257 13.03 -13.64 7.22
CA GLY A 257 13.05 -14.60 6.12
C GLY A 257 13.14 -13.94 4.75
N ALA A 258 13.43 -14.74 3.73
CA ALA A 258 13.48 -14.27 2.35
C ALA A 258 12.16 -13.59 1.93
N ASP A 259 12.26 -12.49 1.17
CA ASP A 259 11.12 -11.68 0.71
C ASP A 259 10.27 -11.03 1.82
N ALA A 260 10.64 -11.19 3.08
CA ALA A 260 10.02 -10.52 4.22
C ALA A 260 10.74 -9.21 4.56
N ARG A 261 10.03 -8.32 5.27
CA ARG A 261 10.50 -6.98 5.63
C ARG A 261 10.34 -6.69 7.11
N LEU A 262 11.39 -6.17 7.73
CA LEU A 262 11.33 -5.51 9.04
C LEU A 262 11.58 -4.01 8.86
N SER A 263 10.71 -3.17 9.41
CA SER A 263 10.78 -1.71 9.27
C SER A 263 10.49 -0.98 10.59
N GLY A 264 10.55 0.35 10.58
CA GLY A 264 10.13 1.18 11.71
C GLY A 264 11.29 1.76 12.52
N SER A 265 11.02 2.23 13.74
CA SER A 265 11.98 3.00 14.55
C SER A 265 11.99 2.66 16.04
N GLY A 266 11.48 1.49 16.42
CA GLY A 266 11.54 1.04 17.82
C GLY A 266 12.90 0.46 18.22
N THR A 267 12.93 -0.12 19.42
CA THR A 267 14.11 -0.77 20.01
C THR A 267 13.93 -2.28 20.05
N LEU A 268 14.87 -3.01 19.44
CA LEU A 268 14.86 -4.46 19.27
C LEU A 268 16.04 -5.11 20.00
N GLY A 269 15.98 -6.44 20.14
CA GLY A 269 17.11 -7.25 20.58
C GLY A 269 18.05 -7.59 19.42
N VAL A 270 18.23 -8.87 19.14
CA VAL A 270 19.02 -9.39 18.02
C VAL A 270 18.17 -9.39 16.74
N ILE A 271 18.70 -8.88 15.64
CA ILE A 271 18.10 -8.93 14.31
C ILE A 271 18.99 -9.73 13.38
N GLU A 272 18.45 -10.77 12.77
CA GLU A 272 19.10 -11.55 11.73
C GLU A 272 18.39 -11.31 10.40
N VAL A 273 19.08 -10.69 9.45
CA VAL A 273 18.56 -10.38 8.12
C VAL A 273 19.02 -11.47 7.16
N SER A 274 18.14 -12.42 6.83
CA SER A 274 18.48 -13.53 5.93
C SER A 274 18.72 -13.08 4.49
N SER A 275 19.25 -13.99 3.66
CA SER A 275 19.37 -13.78 2.22
C SER A 275 18.00 -13.45 1.60
N GLY A 276 17.93 -12.36 0.83
CA GLY A 276 16.69 -11.88 0.20
C GLY A 276 15.73 -11.16 1.15
N ALA A 277 16.04 -11.06 2.44
CA ALA A 277 15.25 -10.33 3.42
C ALA A 277 15.58 -8.83 3.40
N THR A 278 14.63 -7.99 3.81
CA THR A 278 14.81 -6.53 3.85
C THR A 278 14.70 -5.97 5.27
N LEU A 279 15.72 -5.21 5.69
CA LEU A 279 15.68 -4.37 6.88
C LEU A 279 15.61 -2.90 6.47
N ALA A 280 14.57 -2.19 6.90
CA ALA A 280 14.25 -0.81 6.47
C ALA A 280 13.99 0.13 7.68
N PRO A 281 15.06 0.63 8.34
CA PRO A 281 14.91 1.57 9.44
C PRO A 281 14.17 2.85 9.03
N GLY A 282 13.16 3.23 9.79
CA GLY A 282 12.45 4.51 9.67
C GLY A 282 11.53 4.67 8.45
N ASP A 283 11.22 3.59 7.73
CA ASP A 283 10.40 3.61 6.51
C ASP A 283 8.94 4.06 6.74
N PHE A 284 8.37 3.80 7.92
CA PHE A 284 7.00 4.19 8.30
C PHE A 284 6.93 5.20 9.45
N SER A 285 8.06 5.50 10.10
CA SER A 285 8.13 6.41 11.24
C SER A 285 9.41 7.24 11.18
N ALA A 286 9.30 8.53 11.47
CA ALA A 286 10.48 9.37 11.60
C ALA A 286 11.33 8.87 12.79
N GLY A 287 12.55 8.39 12.53
CA GLY A 287 13.47 8.02 13.61
C GLY A 287 14.62 7.11 13.20
N THR A 288 15.35 6.67 14.22
CA THR A 288 16.44 5.69 14.16
C THR A 288 15.93 4.40 14.78
N MET A 289 16.16 3.26 14.14
CA MET A 289 15.90 1.95 14.76
C MET A 289 17.08 1.59 15.67
N ALA A 290 16.79 1.10 16.87
CA ALA A 290 17.81 0.61 17.79
C ALA A 290 17.76 -0.91 17.92
N ALA A 291 18.92 -1.57 18.04
CA ALA A 291 19.03 -3.01 18.24
C ALA A 291 20.17 -3.36 19.21
N ALA A 292 20.11 -4.52 19.85
CA ALA A 292 21.25 -5.05 20.60
C ALA A 292 22.32 -5.60 19.64
N GLU A 293 21.90 -6.39 18.65
CA GLU A 293 22.80 -6.97 17.65
C GLU A 293 22.11 -7.01 16.29
N VAL A 294 22.86 -6.79 15.21
CA VAL A 294 22.35 -6.96 13.85
C VAL A 294 23.33 -7.79 13.02
N ILE A 295 22.79 -8.80 12.34
CA ILE A 295 23.54 -9.72 11.49
C ILE A 295 22.95 -9.64 10.08
N PHE A 296 23.74 -9.16 9.13
CA PHE A 296 23.38 -9.17 7.70
C PHE A 296 23.99 -10.40 7.02
N GLN A 297 23.14 -11.32 6.58
CA GLN A 297 23.57 -12.47 5.78
C GLN A 297 23.90 -12.05 4.34
N PRO A 298 24.66 -12.86 3.57
CA PRO A 298 24.87 -12.60 2.16
C PRO A 298 23.53 -12.42 1.43
N HIS A 299 23.48 -11.48 0.48
CA HIS A 299 22.27 -11.12 -0.29
C HIS A 299 21.09 -10.54 0.52
N SER A 300 21.28 -10.17 1.78
CA SER A 300 20.32 -9.34 2.51
C SER A 300 20.21 -7.93 1.90
N ILE A 301 19.11 -7.24 2.16
CA ILE A 301 18.85 -5.87 1.71
C ILE A 301 18.76 -4.95 2.93
N PHE A 302 19.66 -3.96 2.99
CA PHE A 302 19.57 -2.86 3.94
C PHE A 302 19.00 -1.65 3.22
N GLU A 303 17.71 -1.41 3.41
CA GLU A 303 17.00 -0.33 2.74
C GLU A 303 17.04 0.95 3.58
N ILE A 304 17.49 2.05 2.97
CA ILE A 304 17.67 3.31 3.68
C ILE A 304 16.91 4.42 2.97
N MET A 305 16.08 5.12 3.75
CA MET A 305 15.47 6.38 3.33
C MET A 305 16.41 7.54 3.65
N VAL A 306 16.75 8.32 2.61
CA VAL A 306 17.55 9.54 2.74
C VAL A 306 16.69 10.73 2.34
N THR A 307 16.59 11.71 3.24
CA THR A 307 15.89 12.97 2.99
C THR A 307 16.83 14.15 3.18
N ALA A 308 16.36 15.36 2.85
CA ALA A 308 17.10 16.59 3.14
C ALA A 308 17.38 16.82 4.63
N GLU A 309 16.62 16.16 5.52
CA GLU A 309 16.78 16.25 6.98
C GLU A 309 17.83 15.27 7.52
N GLY A 310 18.25 14.29 6.73
CA GLY A 310 19.21 13.25 7.11
C GLY A 310 18.79 11.87 6.61
N ALA A 311 19.60 10.86 6.93
CA ALA A 311 19.22 9.46 6.72
C ALA A 311 18.52 8.90 7.94
N ARG A 312 17.53 8.03 7.71
CA ARG A 312 17.01 7.15 8.75
C ARG A 312 18.05 6.06 8.99
N SER A 313 18.56 6.00 10.22
CA SER A 313 19.71 5.17 10.56
C SER A 313 19.33 3.96 11.39
N LEU A 314 20.21 2.96 11.36
CA LEU A 314 20.22 1.84 12.28
C LEU A 314 21.30 2.08 13.34
N GLN A 315 20.97 1.91 14.61
CA GLN A 315 21.92 1.91 15.70
C GLN A 315 21.91 0.54 16.39
N ALA A 316 23.07 -0.09 16.52
CA ALA A 316 23.17 -1.38 17.22
C ALA A 316 24.42 -1.45 18.09
N GLU A 317 24.38 -2.20 19.21
CA GLU A 317 25.58 -2.39 20.03
C GLU A 317 26.63 -3.24 19.30
N ALA A 318 26.19 -4.34 18.68
CA ALA A 318 27.02 -5.20 17.84
C ALA A 318 26.47 -5.29 16.41
N VAL A 319 27.36 -5.30 15.42
CA VAL A 319 27.00 -5.44 14.00
C VAL A 319 27.94 -6.42 13.33
N THR A 320 27.38 -7.38 12.61
CA THR A 320 28.09 -8.30 11.73
C THR A 320 27.55 -8.16 10.31
N ILE A 321 28.42 -7.96 9.32
CA ILE A 321 28.02 -7.79 7.91
C ILE A 321 28.74 -8.83 7.06
N LEU A 322 28.04 -9.91 6.71
CA LEU A 322 28.59 -11.00 5.90
C LEU A 322 28.42 -10.75 4.39
N GLY A 323 27.85 -9.60 4.01
CA GLY A 323 27.61 -9.18 2.64
C GLY A 323 26.30 -8.41 2.52
N GLY A 324 25.56 -8.66 1.42
CA GLY A 324 24.29 -7.97 1.14
C GLY A 324 24.47 -6.67 0.38
N LYS A 325 23.36 -5.94 0.18
CA LYS A 325 23.33 -4.67 -0.53
C LYS A 325 22.68 -3.58 0.31
N VAL A 326 23.18 -2.36 0.19
CA VAL A 326 22.48 -1.15 0.61
C VAL A 326 21.60 -0.69 -0.55
N TRP A 327 20.31 -0.51 -0.30
CA TRP A 327 19.35 -0.04 -1.30
C TRP A 327 18.76 1.30 -0.86
N VAL A 328 18.79 2.30 -1.75
CA VAL A 328 18.18 3.61 -1.50
C VAL A 328 17.04 3.82 -2.52
N PRO A 329 15.78 3.54 -2.13
CA PRO A 329 14.63 3.57 -3.03
C PRO A 329 14.22 5.00 -3.41
N ASN A 330 14.64 6.00 -2.64
CA ASN A 330 14.36 7.40 -2.93
C ASN A 330 15.50 8.29 -2.42
N VAL A 331 15.93 9.19 -3.30
CA VAL A 331 16.94 10.22 -3.03
C VAL A 331 16.27 11.57 -3.26
N ASP A 332 15.72 12.15 -2.19
CA ASP A 332 14.96 13.41 -2.20
C ASP A 332 15.86 14.64 -2.45
N LEU A 333 16.55 14.63 -3.59
CA LEU A 333 17.61 15.57 -3.98
C LEU A 333 18.76 15.71 -2.97
N ALA A 334 18.81 14.83 -1.97
CA ALA A 334 19.82 14.83 -0.93
C ALA A 334 21.20 14.51 -1.52
N THR A 335 22.22 15.21 -1.03
CA THR A 335 23.64 14.95 -1.34
C THR A 335 24.47 15.22 -0.12
N GLY A 336 25.54 14.48 0.08
CA GLY A 336 26.42 14.59 1.24
C GLY A 336 26.75 13.23 1.85
N ALA A 337 27.31 13.27 3.05
CA ALA A 337 27.63 12.09 3.84
C ALA A 337 26.53 11.86 4.89
N PHE A 338 26.01 10.63 4.96
CA PHE A 338 24.94 10.25 5.86
C PHE A 338 25.34 9.03 6.69
N ASP A 339 25.26 9.12 8.00
CA ASP A 339 25.48 7.99 8.91
C ASP A 339 24.24 7.07 8.80
N ILE A 340 24.38 5.94 8.10
CA ILE A 340 23.26 5.00 7.86
C ILE A 340 23.25 3.86 8.89
N LEU A 341 24.41 3.52 9.44
CA LEU A 341 24.56 2.50 10.46
C LEU A 341 25.60 2.94 11.48
N LEU A 342 25.24 2.86 12.76
CA LEU A 342 26.10 3.14 13.90
C LEU A 342 26.22 1.88 14.76
N SER A 343 27.45 1.42 15.01
CA SER A 343 27.75 0.30 15.89
C SER A 343 28.41 0.79 17.19
N GLY A 344 27.99 0.23 18.32
CA GLY A 344 28.61 0.45 19.62
C GLY A 344 30.01 -0.15 19.75
N GLN A 345 30.34 -1.12 18.89
CA GLN A 345 31.66 -1.76 18.79
C GLN A 345 32.31 -1.48 17.42
N PRO A 346 33.64 -1.55 17.33
CA PRO A 346 34.32 -1.50 16.03
C PRO A 346 33.86 -2.64 15.12
N LEU A 347 33.46 -2.30 13.89
CA LEU A 347 33.22 -3.24 12.81
C LEU A 347 34.50 -4.02 12.50
N GLY A 348 34.37 -5.32 12.22
CA GLY A 348 35.46 -6.14 11.72
C GLY A 348 35.96 -5.65 10.36
N SER A 349 37.17 -6.05 10.00
CA SER A 349 37.78 -5.70 8.71
C SER A 349 37.03 -6.30 7.50
N LEU A 350 36.26 -7.35 7.72
CA LEU A 350 35.46 -8.04 6.71
C LEU A 350 33.99 -7.62 6.73
N ASP A 351 33.54 -6.86 7.73
CA ASP A 351 32.15 -6.45 7.87
C ASP A 351 31.80 -5.35 6.88
N ARG A 352 31.46 -5.73 5.64
CA ARG A 352 31.22 -4.80 4.53
C ARG A 352 30.04 -5.26 3.68
N PHE A 353 29.17 -4.33 3.33
CA PHE A 353 28.16 -4.56 2.29
C PHE A 353 28.86 -4.77 0.94
N ALA A 354 28.34 -5.70 0.14
CA ALA A 354 28.93 -6.05 -1.15
C ALA A 354 28.59 -5.03 -2.26
N LEU A 355 27.48 -4.32 -2.11
CA LEU A 355 26.95 -3.41 -3.12
C LEU A 355 26.19 -2.25 -2.48
N VAL A 356 26.16 -1.11 -3.17
CA VAL A 356 25.21 -0.02 -2.92
C VAL A 356 24.51 0.31 -4.22
N ASP A 357 23.18 0.31 -4.19
CA ASP A 357 22.32 0.58 -5.34
C ASP A 357 21.35 1.72 -5.03
N LEU A 358 20.97 2.46 -6.06
CA LEU A 358 20.07 3.61 -6.00
C LEU A 358 18.91 3.41 -6.97
N ALA A 359 17.73 3.90 -6.60
CA ALA A 359 16.59 3.98 -7.53
C ALA A 359 16.67 5.17 -8.50
N SER A 360 17.83 5.83 -8.64
CA SER A 360 17.98 6.99 -9.53
C SER A 360 19.36 7.02 -10.17
N ASP A 361 19.39 7.14 -11.50
CA ASP A 361 20.63 7.23 -12.29
C ASP A 361 21.28 8.63 -12.24
N PHE A 362 20.60 9.63 -11.70
CA PHE A 362 21.16 10.97 -11.52
C PHE A 362 22.02 11.11 -10.27
N PHE A 363 22.09 10.06 -9.46
CA PHE A 363 22.87 10.02 -8.24
C PHE A 363 23.83 8.84 -8.28
N GLU A 364 24.94 9.00 -7.58
CA GLU A 364 25.91 7.96 -7.35
C GLU A 364 26.15 7.87 -5.85
N ALA A 365 26.29 6.64 -5.36
CA ALA A 365 26.51 6.35 -3.96
C ALA A 365 27.77 5.51 -3.77
N THR A 366 28.48 5.81 -2.69
CA THR A 366 29.57 4.98 -2.19
C THR A 366 29.44 4.80 -0.69
N LEU A 367 30.04 3.74 -0.16
CA LEU A 367 30.02 3.45 1.27
C LEU A 367 31.42 3.66 1.86
N ASN A 368 31.49 4.43 2.94
CA ASN A 368 32.69 4.72 3.68
C ASN A 368 32.64 4.04 5.07
N TYR A 369 33.78 3.45 5.47
CA TYR A 369 33.99 2.70 6.70
C TYR A 369 35.24 3.19 7.47
N ASP A 370 35.68 4.42 7.23
CA ASP A 370 36.87 5.01 7.85
C ASP A 370 36.73 5.16 9.37
N ASP A 371 35.51 5.44 9.85
CA ASP A 371 35.18 5.39 11.27
C ASP A 371 34.85 3.93 11.64
N PRO A 372 35.60 3.31 12.56
CA PRO A 372 35.44 1.90 12.89
C PRO A 372 34.05 1.54 13.40
N GLY A 373 33.27 2.48 13.94
CA GLY A 373 31.92 2.23 14.45
C GLY A 373 30.80 2.62 13.48
N LYS A 374 31.09 2.96 12.22
CA LYS A 374 30.06 3.52 11.33
C LYS A 374 30.13 2.99 9.90
N VAL A 375 28.96 3.00 9.27
CA VAL A 375 28.84 2.95 7.82
C VAL A 375 28.23 4.27 7.36
N VAL A 376 28.96 4.99 6.53
CA VAL A 376 28.57 6.28 5.99
C VAL A 376 28.23 6.12 4.51
N LEU A 377 27.02 6.54 4.13
CA LEU A 377 26.61 6.65 2.74
C LEU A 377 27.03 8.02 2.21
N GLU A 378 27.96 8.02 1.25
CA GLU A 378 28.33 9.22 0.50
C GLU A 378 27.51 9.28 -0.78
N LEU A 379 26.56 10.21 -0.80
CA LEU A 379 25.64 10.44 -1.91
C LEU A 379 26.03 11.69 -2.68
N SER A 380 26.28 11.54 -3.97
CA SER A 380 26.66 12.64 -4.86
C SER A 380 25.83 12.62 -6.13
N ARG A 381 25.87 13.72 -6.90
CA ARG A 381 25.25 13.75 -8.21
C ARG A 381 26.11 13.01 -9.21
N SER A 382 25.47 12.16 -10.00
CA SER A 382 26.10 11.61 -11.19
C SER A 382 26.35 12.70 -12.23
N ALA A 383 27.26 12.43 -13.17
CA ALA A 383 27.45 13.22 -14.37
C ALA A 383 26.33 13.03 -15.41
N MET A 384 25.43 12.05 -15.19
CA MET A 384 24.32 11.72 -16.07
C MET A 384 23.36 12.91 -16.26
N LYS A 385 22.85 13.03 -17.49
CA LYS A 385 21.96 14.10 -17.95
C LYS A 385 20.74 13.51 -18.67
N PHE A 386 19.67 14.30 -18.81
CA PHE A 386 18.51 13.88 -19.61
C PHE A 386 18.92 13.56 -21.05
N SER A 387 19.89 14.32 -21.60
CA SER A 387 20.38 14.12 -22.97
C SER A 387 21.09 12.79 -23.17
N ASP A 388 21.63 12.16 -22.12
CA ASP A 388 22.29 10.85 -22.22
C ASP A 388 21.28 9.73 -22.52
N PHE A 389 19.99 9.96 -22.28
CA PHE A 389 18.90 9.00 -22.54
C PHE A 389 18.14 9.29 -23.84
N ALA A 390 18.48 10.36 -24.56
CA ALA A 390 17.83 10.72 -25.81
C ALA A 390 18.38 9.91 -26.99
N THR A 391 17.49 9.22 -27.71
CA THR A 391 17.85 8.41 -28.90
C THR A 391 17.43 9.06 -30.21
N THR A 392 16.49 10.03 -30.17
CA THR A 392 16.05 10.79 -31.34
C THR A 392 16.42 12.27 -31.23
N PRO A 393 16.55 12.99 -32.37
CA PRO A 393 16.79 14.44 -32.35
C PRO A 393 15.73 15.24 -31.57
N ARG A 394 14.49 14.75 -31.53
CA ARG A 394 13.38 15.41 -30.81
C ARG A 394 13.52 15.23 -29.30
N GLN A 395 13.79 14.01 -28.86
CA GLN A 395 14.09 13.72 -27.46
C GLN A 395 15.29 14.54 -26.99
N ALA A 396 16.34 14.68 -27.83
CA ALA A 396 17.53 15.45 -27.51
C ALA A 396 17.23 16.95 -27.32
N ALA A 397 16.31 17.52 -28.11
CA ALA A 397 15.93 18.93 -27.97
C ALA A 397 15.22 19.21 -26.63
N VAL A 398 14.27 18.36 -26.24
CA VAL A 398 13.57 18.49 -24.95
C VAL A 398 14.52 18.19 -23.78
N ALA A 399 15.32 17.13 -23.90
CA ALA A 399 16.29 16.76 -22.90
C ALA A 399 17.32 17.89 -22.66
N ALA A 400 17.76 18.61 -23.70
CA ALA A 400 18.64 19.77 -23.55
C ALA A 400 17.99 20.93 -22.78
N ILE A 401 16.67 21.13 -22.94
CA ILE A 401 15.92 22.12 -22.14
C ILE A 401 15.90 21.69 -20.67
N LEU A 402 15.56 20.43 -20.38
CA LEU A 402 15.55 19.88 -19.02
C LEU A 402 16.94 19.92 -18.37
N ASP A 403 18.00 19.61 -19.14
CA ASP A 403 19.39 19.72 -18.70
C ASP A 403 19.75 21.17 -18.32
N GLY A 404 19.26 22.15 -19.09
CA GLY A 404 19.44 23.58 -18.78
C GLY A 404 18.77 24.01 -17.47
N MET A 405 17.74 23.30 -17.03
CA MET A 405 17.05 23.53 -15.75
C MET A 405 17.72 22.79 -14.57
N GLY A 406 18.58 21.80 -14.85
CA GLY A 406 19.27 20.98 -13.85
C GLY A 406 18.30 20.27 -12.91
N ALA A 407 18.62 20.18 -11.62
CA ALA A 407 17.73 19.55 -10.62
C ALA A 407 16.46 20.35 -10.29
N GLY A 408 16.32 21.57 -10.83
CA GLY A 408 15.06 22.31 -10.81
C GLY A 408 14.12 21.89 -11.95
N ALA A 409 14.53 20.98 -12.83
CA ALA A 409 13.69 20.47 -13.89
C ALA A 409 12.44 19.77 -13.31
N PRO A 410 11.25 20.04 -13.85
CA PRO A 410 10.08 19.25 -13.52
C PRO A 410 10.36 17.79 -13.89
N TYR A 411 9.88 16.86 -13.06
CA TYR A 411 10.05 15.42 -13.26
C TYR A 411 11.48 14.88 -13.10
N PHE A 412 12.45 15.65 -12.59
CA PHE A 412 13.83 15.18 -12.40
C PHE A 412 13.94 13.86 -11.63
N LEU A 413 13.30 13.79 -10.44
CA LEU A 413 13.29 12.58 -9.63
C LEU A 413 12.51 11.44 -10.30
N GLN A 414 11.37 11.75 -10.91
CA GLN A 414 10.52 10.77 -11.57
C GLN A 414 11.24 10.13 -12.76
N PHE A 415 11.91 10.94 -13.59
CA PHE A 415 12.66 10.46 -14.75
C PHE A 415 13.89 9.65 -14.34
N GLY A 416 14.60 10.09 -13.30
CA GLY A 416 15.75 9.37 -12.75
C GLY A 416 15.39 7.96 -12.27
N GLY A 417 14.19 7.76 -11.72
CA GLY A 417 13.70 6.46 -11.26
C GLY A 417 12.85 5.67 -12.24
N MET A 418 12.63 6.15 -13.47
CA MET A 418 11.96 5.35 -14.52
C MET A 418 12.86 4.21 -14.99
N ALA A 419 12.23 3.11 -15.44
CA ALA A 419 12.94 2.06 -16.15
C ALA A 419 13.57 2.61 -17.45
N PRO A 420 14.79 2.17 -17.84
CA PRO A 420 15.48 2.70 -19.02
C PRO A 420 14.64 2.68 -20.31
N GLU A 421 13.80 1.67 -20.49
CA GLU A 421 12.91 1.48 -21.64
C GLU A 421 11.81 2.56 -21.76
N ASP A 422 11.35 3.13 -20.65
CA ASP A 422 10.24 4.09 -20.62
C ASP A 422 10.69 5.54 -20.87
N ARG A 423 11.99 5.82 -20.62
CA ARG A 423 12.54 7.18 -20.67
C ARG A 423 12.46 7.80 -22.07
N GLY A 424 12.68 6.99 -23.11
CA GLY A 424 12.54 7.46 -24.49
C GLY A 424 11.09 7.86 -24.83
N ALA A 425 10.12 7.06 -24.38
CA ALA A 425 8.70 7.35 -24.58
C ALA A 425 8.28 8.61 -23.81
N PHE A 426 8.75 8.79 -22.58
CA PHE A 426 8.51 9.99 -21.78
C PHE A 426 9.03 11.26 -22.48
N LEU A 427 10.28 11.25 -22.96
CA LEU A 427 10.85 12.39 -23.69
C LEU A 427 10.09 12.66 -25.01
N GLU A 428 9.60 11.63 -25.69
CA GLU A 428 8.80 11.80 -26.92
C GLU A 428 7.41 12.38 -26.62
N GLN A 429 6.77 11.99 -25.51
CA GLN A 429 5.50 12.59 -25.08
C GLN A 429 5.65 14.09 -24.79
N LEU A 430 6.71 14.48 -24.08
CA LEU A 430 7.04 15.88 -23.85
C LEU A 430 7.27 16.61 -25.17
N ALA A 431 8.06 16.03 -26.08
CA ALA A 431 8.32 16.60 -27.40
C ALA A 431 7.03 16.79 -28.23
N GLY A 432 6.10 15.84 -28.16
CA GLY A 432 4.80 15.91 -28.83
C GLY A 432 3.89 17.01 -28.29
N SER A 433 3.93 17.25 -26.98
CA SER A 433 3.16 18.33 -26.34
C SER A 433 3.67 19.73 -26.73
N ASP A 434 4.99 19.88 -26.89
CA ASP A 434 5.63 21.17 -27.20
C ASP A 434 5.47 21.60 -28.68
N LEU A 435 5.42 20.61 -29.59
CA LEU A 435 5.08 20.82 -31.00
C LEU A 435 3.62 21.24 -31.20
N ALA A 436 2.70 20.75 -30.35
CA ALA A 436 1.31 21.18 -30.37
C ALA A 436 1.15 22.63 -29.88
N VAL A 437 1.90 23.03 -28.85
CA VAL A 437 1.91 24.41 -28.33
C VAL A 437 2.57 25.37 -29.33
N THR A 438 3.74 25.03 -29.86
CA THR A 438 4.48 25.84 -30.85
C THR A 438 3.73 25.92 -32.18
N GLY A 439 3.17 24.80 -32.65
CA GLY A 439 2.33 24.76 -33.85
C GLY A 439 1.05 25.58 -33.69
N GLY A 440 0.41 25.52 -32.53
CA GLY A 440 -0.75 26.36 -32.18
C GLY A 440 -0.42 27.85 -32.16
N ALA A 441 0.71 28.22 -31.53
CA ALA A 441 1.18 29.61 -31.50
C ALA A 441 1.47 30.14 -32.92
N LEU A 442 2.16 29.36 -33.76
CA LEU A 442 2.45 29.74 -35.15
C LEU A 442 1.18 29.87 -36.01
N LEU A 443 0.23 28.94 -35.86
CA LEU A 443 -1.07 29.01 -36.54
C LEU A 443 -1.87 30.25 -36.11
N GLN A 444 -1.85 30.58 -34.82
CA GLN A 444 -2.56 31.75 -34.28
C GLN A 444 -1.91 33.07 -34.75
N SER A 445 -0.57 33.12 -34.85
CA SER A 445 0.14 34.26 -35.43
C SER A 445 -0.18 34.42 -36.93
N ALA A 446 -0.21 33.32 -37.69
CA ALA A 446 -0.54 33.35 -39.13
C ALA A 446 -2.00 33.79 -39.38
N ALA A 447 -2.96 33.28 -38.58
CA ALA A 447 -4.36 33.67 -38.67
C ALA A 447 -4.56 35.17 -38.35
N SER A 448 -3.83 35.68 -37.36
CA SER A 448 -3.90 37.09 -36.96
C SER A 448 -3.30 38.03 -38.01
N LEU A 449 -2.22 37.60 -38.69
CA LEU A 449 -1.62 38.33 -39.82
C LEU A 449 -2.57 38.37 -41.03
N ALA A 450 -3.19 37.23 -41.38
CA ALA A 450 -4.15 37.14 -42.47
C ALA A 450 -5.42 37.98 -42.21
N ALA A 451 -5.90 37.98 -40.96
CA ALA A 451 -7.02 38.83 -40.56
C ALA A 451 -6.70 40.33 -40.62
N ALA A 452 -5.46 40.71 -40.31
CA ALA A 452 -5.00 42.09 -40.44
C ALA A 452 -4.92 42.55 -41.91
N SER A 453 -4.41 41.71 -42.81
CA SER A 453 -4.35 42.03 -44.24
C SER A 453 -5.74 42.09 -44.88
N LEU A 454 -6.63 41.13 -44.56
CA LEU A 454 -7.99 41.12 -45.11
C LEU A 454 -8.81 42.31 -44.60
N GLY A 455 -8.69 42.65 -43.31
CA GLY A 455 -9.35 43.81 -42.72
C GLY A 455 -8.95 45.13 -43.39
N ARG A 456 -7.68 45.26 -43.82
CA ARG A 456 -7.21 46.45 -44.54
C ARG A 456 -7.82 46.57 -45.93
N VAL A 457 -7.88 45.46 -46.68
CA VAL A 457 -8.51 45.41 -48.02
C VAL A 457 -10.01 45.76 -47.92
N GLN A 458 -10.72 45.21 -46.93
CA GLN A 458 -12.15 45.48 -46.72
C GLN A 458 -12.43 46.94 -46.29
N GLN A 459 -11.50 47.56 -45.54
CA GLN A 459 -11.60 48.96 -45.15
C GLN A 459 -11.49 49.90 -46.35
N GLN A 460 -10.66 49.57 -47.34
CA GLN A 460 -10.51 50.37 -48.56
C GLN A 460 -11.62 50.13 -49.58
N SER A 461 -12.19 48.93 -49.65
CA SER A 461 -13.33 48.62 -50.53
C SER A 461 -14.68 49.17 -50.02
N GLY A 462 -14.67 49.94 -48.92
CA GLY A 462 -15.86 50.56 -48.33
C GLY A 462 -16.89 49.59 -47.73
N ALA A 463 -16.51 48.33 -47.49
CA ALA A 463 -17.47 47.24 -47.25
C ALA A 463 -17.88 47.03 -45.78
N LEU A 464 -17.36 47.78 -44.79
CA LEU A 464 -17.76 47.62 -43.38
C LEU A 464 -17.88 48.95 -42.61
N GLY A 465 -18.98 49.09 -41.87
CA GLY A 465 -19.18 50.07 -40.82
C GLY A 465 -18.42 49.71 -39.53
N THR A 466 -18.06 50.76 -38.77
CA THR A 466 -17.42 50.74 -37.43
C THR A 466 -16.42 49.61 -37.19
N ALA A 467 -15.24 49.69 -37.79
CA ALA A 467 -14.04 48.98 -37.35
C ALA A 467 -12.99 49.98 -36.83
N THR A 468 -12.28 49.56 -35.78
CA THR A 468 -11.29 50.29 -34.96
C THR A 468 -10.37 51.27 -35.73
N PRO A 469 -10.07 52.46 -35.14
CA PRO A 469 -9.32 53.51 -35.84
C PRO A 469 -7.90 53.05 -36.17
N VAL A 470 -7.57 53.11 -37.46
CA VAL A 470 -6.19 53.05 -37.97
C VAL A 470 -5.72 54.49 -38.12
N MET A 471 -4.59 54.87 -37.53
CA MET A 471 -4.01 56.19 -37.76
C MET A 471 -3.45 56.26 -39.19
N GLY A 472 -4.16 56.94 -40.09
CA GLY A 472 -3.70 57.24 -41.45
C GLY A 472 -3.26 58.70 -41.54
N PHE A 473 -2.01 58.95 -41.94
CA PHE A 473 -1.56 60.27 -42.38
C PHE A 473 -1.77 60.37 -43.89
N ALA A 474 -2.66 61.27 -44.33
CA ALA A 474 -2.74 61.72 -45.72
C ALA A 474 -2.17 63.14 -45.77
N ALA A 475 -0.97 63.31 -46.31
CA ALA A 475 -0.43 64.64 -46.60
C ALA A 475 0.62 64.55 -47.72
N PHE A 476 0.18 64.78 -48.96
CA PHE A 476 0.96 65.48 -49.99
C PHE A 476 -0.04 66.21 -50.89
N THR A 477 -0.38 67.45 -50.51
CA THR A 477 -1.00 68.39 -51.44
C THR A 477 0.09 69.34 -51.91
N ASP A 478 0.56 69.15 -53.14
CA ASP A 478 0.79 70.29 -54.01
C ASP A 478 0.65 69.89 -55.49
N ASP A 479 0.11 70.82 -56.27
CA ASP A 479 -0.47 70.64 -57.60
C ASP A 479 0.55 70.22 -58.68
N ASN A 480 0.51 68.93 -59.04
CA ASN A 480 0.49 68.38 -60.41
C ASN A 480 1.05 66.95 -60.39
N TRP A 481 0.22 65.98 -60.84
CA TRP A 481 0.47 64.54 -61.12
C TRP A 481 -0.19 63.49 -60.20
N THR A 482 -1.09 63.86 -59.28
CA THR A 482 -1.74 62.87 -58.38
C THR A 482 -3.26 63.00 -58.30
N ASP A 483 -3.92 63.37 -59.41
CA ASP A 483 -5.38 63.27 -59.47
C ASP A 483 -5.78 61.77 -59.50
N GLY A 484 -6.13 61.23 -58.33
CA GLY A 484 -6.60 59.84 -58.15
C GLY A 484 -5.67 58.89 -57.37
N LEU A 485 -4.55 59.35 -56.81
CA LEU A 485 -3.67 58.51 -56.00
C LEU A 485 -3.74 58.91 -54.52
N TYR A 486 -4.29 58.03 -53.68
CA TYR A 486 -4.40 58.22 -52.23
C TYR A 486 -3.46 57.27 -51.49
N PRO A 487 -2.17 57.63 -51.30
CA PRO A 487 -1.24 56.83 -50.53
C PRO A 487 -1.61 56.89 -49.04
N SER A 488 -1.47 55.78 -48.35
CA SER A 488 -1.79 55.66 -46.94
C SER A 488 -0.78 54.77 -46.23
N VAL A 489 -0.50 55.10 -44.97
CA VAL A 489 0.39 54.34 -44.10
C VAL A 489 -0.41 53.91 -42.88
N TRP A 490 -0.21 52.67 -42.44
CA TRP A 490 -0.93 52.10 -41.32
C TRP A 490 -0.02 51.22 -40.46
N ALA A 491 -0.39 51.06 -39.20
CA ALA A 491 0.23 50.11 -38.29
C ALA A 491 -0.81 49.48 -37.36
N ARG A 492 -0.53 48.26 -36.92
CA ARG A 492 -1.38 47.48 -36.01
C ARG A 492 -0.52 46.70 -35.02
N LEU A 493 -0.88 46.80 -33.75
CA LEU A 493 -0.37 45.95 -32.69
C LEU A 493 -1.30 44.75 -32.53
N ILE A 494 -0.73 43.55 -32.42
CA ILE A 494 -1.41 42.29 -32.22
C ILE A 494 -0.80 41.66 -30.97
N ALA A 495 -1.60 41.48 -29.93
CA ALA A 495 -1.19 40.77 -28.73
C ALA A 495 -2.13 39.59 -28.51
N GLY A 496 -1.56 38.45 -28.15
CA GLY A 496 -2.31 37.23 -27.89
C GLY A 496 -1.67 36.44 -26.77
N THR A 497 -2.48 35.78 -25.97
CA THR A 497 -2.05 34.80 -24.99
C THR A 497 -2.69 33.47 -25.32
N SER A 498 -1.93 32.39 -25.14
CA SER A 498 -2.41 31.02 -25.27
C SER A 498 -2.05 30.23 -24.03
N THR A 499 -2.96 29.36 -23.61
CA THR A 499 -2.76 28.42 -22.51
C THR A 499 -3.17 27.04 -23.00
N LEU A 500 -2.19 26.13 -23.06
CA LEU A 500 -2.39 24.74 -23.48
C LEU A 500 -1.50 23.85 -22.60
N GLY A 501 -2.09 22.83 -21.97
CA GLY A 501 -1.35 21.88 -21.11
C GLY A 501 -0.75 22.48 -19.82
N GLY A 502 -1.19 23.66 -19.38
CA GLY A 502 -0.68 24.32 -18.16
C GLY A 502 0.49 25.29 -18.40
N ALA A 503 1.07 25.32 -19.61
CA ALA A 503 2.02 26.33 -20.03
C ALA A 503 1.28 27.54 -20.64
N ALA A 504 1.73 28.75 -20.31
CA ALA A 504 1.22 30.00 -20.87
C ALA A 504 2.27 30.61 -21.82
N SER A 505 1.87 30.93 -23.04
CA SER A 505 2.71 31.64 -24.01
C SER A 505 2.01 32.92 -24.45
N GLY A 506 2.75 34.04 -24.41
CA GLY A 506 2.29 35.34 -24.88
C GLY A 506 3.09 35.76 -26.11
N SER A 507 2.40 36.26 -27.13
CA SER A 507 3.02 36.82 -28.33
C SER A 507 2.56 38.27 -28.52
N VAL A 508 3.48 39.16 -28.85
CA VAL A 508 3.18 40.54 -29.24
C VAL A 508 3.87 40.84 -30.55
N ALA A 509 3.09 41.07 -31.59
CA ALA A 509 3.56 41.45 -32.92
C ALA A 509 3.09 42.85 -33.30
N MET A 510 3.94 43.59 -33.99
CA MET A 510 3.60 44.84 -34.64
C MET A 510 3.74 44.68 -36.15
N VAL A 511 2.69 45.04 -36.88
CA VAL A 511 2.67 45.01 -38.35
C VAL A 511 2.39 46.41 -38.84
N GLY A 512 3.20 46.89 -39.78
CA GLY A 512 3.00 48.16 -40.45
C GLY A 512 3.00 47.98 -41.96
N GLY A 513 2.33 48.88 -42.67
CA GLY A 513 2.27 48.83 -44.12
C GLY A 513 2.01 50.19 -44.72
N ALA A 514 2.30 50.29 -46.00
CA ALA A 514 1.95 51.42 -46.83
C ALA A 514 1.27 50.90 -48.09
N ASP A 515 0.18 51.54 -48.48
CA ASP A 515 -0.59 51.14 -49.65
C ASP A 515 -1.10 52.38 -50.40
N VAL A 516 -1.37 52.21 -51.69
CA VAL A 516 -1.89 53.26 -52.58
C VAL A 516 -2.99 52.67 -53.44
N GLN A 517 -4.09 53.41 -53.54
CA GLN A 517 -5.18 53.08 -54.46
C GLN A 517 -4.80 53.53 -55.88
N LEU A 518 -4.88 52.60 -56.84
CA LEU A 518 -4.56 52.75 -58.26
C LEU A 518 -5.86 52.69 -59.07
N GLY A 519 -6.53 53.83 -59.26
CA GLY A 519 -7.86 53.88 -59.87
C GLY A 519 -8.95 53.31 -58.95
N ASP A 520 -10.13 53.01 -59.50
CA ASP A 520 -11.31 52.69 -58.67
C ASP A 520 -11.29 51.26 -58.07
N ASP A 521 -10.55 50.34 -58.68
CA ASP A 521 -10.68 48.90 -58.41
C ASP A 521 -9.41 48.20 -57.88
N TRP A 522 -8.27 48.90 -57.82
CA TRP A 522 -6.99 48.28 -57.46
C TRP A 522 -6.31 49.01 -56.30
N THR A 523 -5.81 48.26 -55.33
CA THR A 523 -4.90 48.76 -54.30
C THR A 523 -3.60 47.97 -54.36
N LEU A 524 -2.47 48.68 -54.38
CA LEU A 524 -1.14 48.09 -54.25
C LEU A 524 -0.52 48.52 -52.93
N GLY A 525 0.07 47.59 -52.18
CA GLY A 525 0.71 47.90 -50.92
C GLY A 525 1.81 46.94 -50.51
N LEU A 526 2.60 47.37 -49.54
CA LEU A 526 3.66 46.62 -48.89
C LEU A 526 3.37 46.57 -47.39
N LEU A 527 3.61 45.42 -46.79
CA LEU A 527 3.51 45.24 -45.34
C LEU A 527 4.79 44.59 -44.82
N ALA A 528 5.17 44.97 -43.61
CA ALA A 528 6.27 44.39 -42.85
C ALA A 528 5.83 44.26 -41.39
N GLY A 529 6.29 43.21 -40.73
CA GLY A 529 5.97 42.98 -39.32
C GLY A 529 7.16 42.43 -38.56
N ILE A 530 7.14 42.68 -37.25
CA ILE A 530 8.06 42.12 -36.26
C ILE A 530 7.22 41.59 -35.11
N GLY A 531 7.57 40.44 -34.52
CA GLY A 531 6.81 39.84 -33.43
C GLY A 531 7.58 38.76 -32.69
#